data_AF-L7MRV2-F1
#
_entry.id   AF-L7MRV2-F1
#
_cell.length_a   1.000
_cell.length_b   1.000
_cell.length_c   1.000
_cell.angle_alpha   90.00
_cell.angle_beta   90.00
_cell.angle_gamma   90.00
#
_symmetry.space_group_name_H-M   'P 1'
#
loop_
_entity.id
_entity.type
_entity.pdbx_description
1 polymer ?
#
loop_
_entity_poly.entity_id
_entity_poly.type
_entity_poly.pdbx_seq_one_letter_code
_entity_poly.pdbx_strand_id
1 'polypeptide(L)'
;RKKGEKRASSPFRRIREEEIEVDARVADNSFDAKRGAAGDWGERANQVLKFTKGKSFRHEKTKKKRGSYRGGSISVQVNSIKFDSE
;
A
#
# COMPACT_ATOMS: atom_id res chain seq x y z
N ARG A 1 -0.68 -51.58 -14.60
CA ARG A 1 0.26 -50.57 -14.07
C ARG A 1 -0.50 -49.26 -13.86
N LYS A 2 -0.80 -48.87 -12.62
CA LYS A 2 -1.53 -47.62 -12.31
C LYS A 2 -0.60 -46.45 -12.58
N LYS A 3 -0.97 -45.56 -13.51
CA LYS A 3 -0.21 -44.35 -13.84
C LYS A 3 -0.29 -43.42 -12.64
N GLY A 4 0.82 -43.20 -11.95
CA GLY A 4 0.88 -42.26 -10.81
C GLY A 4 0.48 -40.86 -11.26
N GLU A 5 -0.38 -40.22 -10.47
CA GLU A 5 -0.80 -38.84 -10.70
C GLU A 5 0.42 -37.92 -10.80
N LYS A 6 0.55 -37.22 -11.93
CA LYS A 6 1.62 -36.23 -12.10
C LYS A 6 1.29 -35.06 -11.20
N ARG A 7 2.05 -34.88 -10.12
CA ARG A 7 1.99 -33.66 -9.30
C ARG A 7 2.24 -32.46 -10.23
N ALA A 8 1.30 -31.51 -10.24
CA ALA A 8 1.50 -30.26 -10.94
C ALA A 8 2.71 -29.56 -10.32
N SER A 9 3.77 -29.36 -11.11
CA SER A 9 4.94 -28.60 -10.68
C SER A 9 4.54 -27.13 -10.54
N SER A 10 4.28 -26.67 -9.32
CA SER A 10 4.10 -25.25 -9.06
C SER A 10 5.48 -24.59 -8.93
N PRO A 11 5.71 -23.41 -9.53
CA PRO A 11 6.94 -22.65 -9.33
C PRO A 11 7.23 -22.40 -7.84
N PHE A 12 8.52 -22.28 -7.49
CA PHE A 12 8.90 -21.88 -6.13
C PHE A 12 8.28 -20.53 -5.78
N ARG A 13 7.53 -20.49 -4.68
CA ARG A 13 6.96 -19.29 -4.09
C ARG A 13 7.60 -19.07 -2.72
N ARG A 14 8.11 -17.86 -2.47
CA ARG A 14 8.64 -17.46 -1.14
C ARG A 14 7.52 -17.33 -0.09
N ILE A 15 6.34 -16.93 -0.55
CA ILE A 15 5.16 -16.69 0.27
C ILE A 15 4.09 -17.65 -0.25
N ARG A 16 3.50 -18.44 0.65
CA ARG A 16 2.35 -19.31 0.37
C ARG A 16 1.12 -18.64 0.94
N GLU A 17 0.30 -18.06 0.07
CA GLU A 17 -0.90 -17.30 0.45
C GLU A 17 -1.87 -18.18 1.25
N GLU A 18 -1.90 -19.47 0.95
CA GLU A 18 -2.70 -20.50 1.63
C GLU A 18 -2.29 -20.77 3.10
N GLU A 19 -1.08 -20.39 3.51
CA GLU A 19 -0.52 -20.68 4.84
C GLU A 19 -0.48 -19.43 5.74
N ILE A 20 -0.90 -18.26 5.24
CA ILE A 20 -0.71 -16.97 5.92
C ILE A 20 -2.04 -16.29 6.14
N GLU A 21 -2.35 -16.02 7.41
CA GLU A 21 -3.45 -15.14 7.80
C GLU A 21 -2.94 -13.70 7.91
N VAL A 22 -3.60 -12.76 7.24
CA VAL A 22 -3.26 -11.33 7.28
C VAL A 22 -4.14 -10.64 8.30
N ASP A 23 -3.54 -10.01 9.30
CA ASP A 23 -4.26 -9.18 10.26
C ASP A 23 -5.01 -8.04 9.54
N ALA A 24 -6.32 -7.94 9.78
CA ALA A 24 -7.20 -6.95 9.17
C ALA A 24 -6.71 -5.50 9.38
N ARG A 25 -5.98 -5.22 10.46
CA ARG A 25 -5.45 -3.88 10.77
C ARG A 25 -4.36 -3.42 9.79
N VAL A 26 -3.68 -4.36 9.13
CA VAL A 26 -2.57 -4.09 8.18
C VAL A 26 -2.85 -4.63 6.78
N ALA A 27 -4.09 -5.05 6.52
CA ALA A 27 -4.49 -5.61 5.24
C ALA A 27 -4.51 -4.57 4.11
N ASP A 28 -4.77 -3.29 4.43
CA ASP A 28 -4.83 -2.20 3.45
C ASP A 28 -3.73 -1.16 3.68
N ASN A 29 -2.86 -1.00 2.68
CA ASN A 29 -1.78 -0.01 2.64
C ASN A 29 -2.14 1.24 1.84
N SER A 30 -3.41 1.40 1.44
CA SER A 30 -3.88 2.59 0.74
C SER A 30 -3.78 3.84 1.62
N PHE A 31 -3.64 5.01 0.98
CA PHE A 31 -3.70 6.27 1.71
C PHE A 31 -5.05 6.46 2.40
N ASP A 32 -6.14 5.99 1.77
CA ASP A 32 -7.50 6.19 2.25
C ASP A 32 -7.81 5.34 3.48
N ALA A 33 -7.12 4.20 3.66
CA ALA A 33 -7.20 3.38 4.87
C ALA A 33 -6.52 4.00 6.09
N LYS A 34 -5.65 5.01 5.89
CA LYS A 34 -5.01 5.72 7.01
C LYS A 34 -6.08 6.44 7.82
N ARG A 35 -6.07 6.23 9.14
CA ARG A 35 -6.92 6.99 10.06
C ARG A 35 -6.61 8.49 9.93
N GLY A 36 -7.65 9.28 9.63
CA GLY A 36 -7.52 10.72 9.41
C GLY A 36 -6.97 11.11 8.03
N ALA A 37 -7.10 10.25 7.00
CA ALA A 37 -6.67 10.57 5.64
C ALA A 37 -7.37 11.80 5.04
N ALA A 38 -8.65 11.98 5.35
CA ALA A 38 -9.43 13.12 4.89
C ALA A 38 -8.94 14.43 5.51
N GLY A 39 -8.65 15.43 4.68
CA GLY A 39 -8.13 16.72 5.13
C GLY A 39 -6.67 16.72 5.60
N ASP A 40 -5.96 15.60 5.50
CA ASP A 40 -4.54 15.51 5.84
C ASP A 40 -3.68 16.24 4.80
N TRP A 41 -2.46 16.61 5.20
CA TRP A 41 -1.49 17.30 4.33
C TRP A 41 -1.24 16.53 3.02
N GLY A 42 -1.31 15.20 3.05
CA GLY A 42 -1.08 14.31 1.91
C GLY A 42 -2.27 14.08 0.98
N GLU A 43 -3.49 14.45 1.36
CA GLU A 43 -4.72 14.06 0.64
C GLU A 43 -4.71 14.53 -0.82
N ARG A 44 -4.42 15.81 -1.04
CA ARG A 44 -4.36 16.39 -2.40
C ARG A 44 -3.26 15.76 -3.24
N ALA A 45 -2.13 15.42 -2.64
CA ALA A 45 -1.06 14.72 -3.33
C ALA A 45 -1.50 13.31 -3.75
N ASN A 46 -2.20 12.57 -2.88
CA ASN A 46 -2.75 11.26 -3.19
C ASN A 46 -3.75 11.33 -4.36
N GLN A 47 -4.72 12.25 -4.31
CA GLN A 47 -5.71 12.41 -5.37
C GLN A 47 -5.09 12.63 -6.76
N VAL A 48 -4.01 13.44 -6.83
CA VAL A 48 -3.33 13.76 -8.09
C VAL A 48 -2.42 12.62 -8.56
N LEU A 49 -1.70 11.98 -7.64
CA LEU A 49 -0.61 11.07 -8.01
C LEU A 49 -1.00 9.58 -7.99
N LYS A 50 -2.13 9.19 -7.38
CA LYS A 50 -2.49 7.78 -7.14
C LYS A 50 -2.56 6.91 -8.40
N PHE A 51 -2.88 7.51 -9.55
CA PHE A 51 -2.99 6.81 -10.83
C PHE A 51 -1.67 6.76 -11.60
N THR A 52 -0.65 7.47 -11.15
CA THR A 52 0.65 7.56 -11.83
C THR A 52 1.64 6.59 -11.21
N LYS A 53 2.41 5.87 -12.03
CA LYS A 53 3.35 4.84 -11.55
C LYS A 53 4.67 4.92 -12.33
N GLY A 54 5.77 4.47 -11.71
CA GLY A 54 7.08 4.37 -12.37
C GLY A 54 7.60 5.71 -12.93
N LYS A 55 7.99 5.72 -14.20
CA LYS A 55 8.61 6.90 -14.85
C LYS A 55 7.65 8.10 -14.90
N SER A 56 6.37 7.89 -15.21
CA SER A 56 5.38 8.98 -15.28
C SER A 56 5.14 9.61 -13.92
N PHE A 57 5.09 8.81 -12.84
CA PHE A 57 5.00 9.32 -11.47
C PHE A 57 6.14 10.29 -11.14
N ARG A 58 7.39 9.96 -11.51
CA ARG A 58 8.53 10.84 -11.23
C ARG A 58 8.39 12.20 -11.93
N HIS A 59 7.97 12.20 -13.20
CA HIS A 59 7.75 13.43 -13.96
C HIS A 59 6.60 14.24 -13.37
N GLU A 60 5.47 13.59 -13.09
CA GLU A 60 4.27 14.24 -12.58
C GLU A 60 4.49 14.82 -11.18
N LYS A 61 5.10 14.04 -10.28
CA LYS A 61 5.54 14.52 -8.96
C LYS A 61 6.42 15.76 -9.08
N THR A 62 7.41 15.75 -9.98
CA THR A 62 8.34 16.88 -10.14
C THR A 62 7.62 18.13 -10.66
N LYS A 63 6.73 17.97 -11.64
CA LYS A 63 5.93 19.07 -12.20
C LYS A 63 4.99 19.67 -11.15
N LYS A 64 4.31 18.83 -10.37
CA LYS A 64 3.36 19.26 -9.32
C LYS A 64 4.08 19.82 -8.10
N LYS A 65 5.27 19.29 -7.74
CA LYS A 65 6.14 19.82 -6.67
C LYS A 65 6.69 21.22 -7.00
N ARG A 66 6.97 21.51 -8.28
CA ARG A 66 7.45 22.84 -8.71
C ARG A 66 6.37 23.93 -8.62
N GLY A 67 5.11 23.58 -8.46
CA GLY A 67 4.05 24.53 -8.10
C GLY A 67 3.96 24.74 -6.59
N SER A 68 3.22 25.77 -6.18
CA SER A 68 2.94 26.06 -4.77
C SER A 68 1.96 25.04 -4.16
N TYR A 69 2.38 23.76 -4.04
CA TYR A 69 1.58 22.74 -3.39
C TYR A 69 1.23 23.17 -1.96
N ARG A 70 -0.07 23.23 -1.66
CA ARG A 70 -0.61 23.48 -0.32
C ARG A 70 -1.54 22.32 0.01
N GLY A 71 -1.11 21.47 0.94
CA GLY A 71 -1.88 20.33 1.44
C GLY A 71 -3.01 20.76 2.39
N GLY A 72 -3.63 19.76 3.01
CA GLY A 72 -4.52 19.94 4.16
C GLY A 72 -3.75 20.26 5.45
N SER A 73 -4.31 19.96 6.62
CA SER A 73 -3.64 20.17 7.91
C SER A 73 -2.57 19.11 8.17
N ILE A 74 -1.46 19.48 8.80
CA ILE A 74 -0.49 18.52 9.33
C ILE A 74 -1.04 17.99 10.66
N SER A 75 -1.41 16.71 10.70
CA SER A 75 -1.81 16.05 11.94
C SER A 75 -0.59 15.63 12.77
N VAL A 76 -0.70 15.76 14.10
CA VAL A 76 0.27 15.25 15.09
C VAL A 76 -0.20 13.94 15.75
N GLN A 77 -1.28 13.34 15.24
CA GLN A 77 -1.85 12.12 15.80
C GLN A 77 -0.97 10.89 15.52
N VAL A 78 -1.06 9.91 16.42
CA VAL A 78 -0.36 8.63 16.29
C VAL A 78 -1.25 7.62 15.58
N ASN A 79 -0.75 7.06 14.47
CA ASN A 79 -1.44 6.05 13.66
C ASN A 79 -0.73 4.68 13.68
N SER A 80 0.16 4.44 14.65
CA SER A 80 0.84 3.16 14.80
C SER A 80 -0.09 2.10 15.38
N ILE A 81 0.13 0.84 14.98
CA ILE A 81 -0.54 -0.33 15.53
C ILE A 81 0.44 -1.02 16.47
N LYS A 82 0.01 -1.26 17.72
CA LYS A 82 0.79 -2.05 18.67
C LYS A 82 0.58 -3.53 18.37
N PHE A 83 1.68 -4.25 18.20
CA PHE A 83 1.65 -5.71 18.12
C PHE A 83 1.53 -6.28 19.52
N ASP A 84 0.71 -7.31 19.66
CA ASP A 84 0.73 -8.14 20.84
C ASP A 84 2.09 -8.84 20.84
N SER A 85 2.82 -8.68 21.95
CA SER A 85 4.10 -9.36 22.13
C SER A 85 3.77 -10.81 22.48
N GLU A 86 4.29 -11.77 21.72
CA GLU A 86 4.33 -13.17 22.17
C GLU A 86 5.09 -13.30 23.50
#